data_AF-A0AAW8U3F4-F1
#
_entry.id   AF-A0AAW8U3F4-F1
#
_cell.length_a   1.000
_cell.length_b   1.000
_cell.length_c   1.000
_cell.angle_alpha   90.00
_cell.angle_beta   90.00
_cell.angle_gamma   90.00
#
_symmetry.space_group_name_H-M   'P 1'
#
loop_
_entity.id
_entity.type
_entity.pdbx_description
1 polymer ?
#
loop_
_entity_poly.entity_id
_entity_poly.type
_entity_poly.pdbx_seq_one_letter_code
_entity_poly.pdbx_strand_id
1 'polypeptide(L)' 'MSKVMIVIGSIIDYPTVHNKKVVGKVELILENTLLIRDSVDETHLVLKSSLEQDGYSIDEKTYVNKRQFTNS' A
#
# COMPACT_ATOMS: atom_id res chain seq x y z
N MET A 1 9.76 4.11 20.67
CA MET A 1 10.37 3.38 19.55
C MET A 1 9.94 4.05 18.26
N SER A 2 10.86 4.33 17.34
CA SER A 2 10.50 4.89 16.03
C SER A 2 9.82 3.79 15.21
N LYS A 3 8.53 3.95 14.90
CA LYS A 3 7.87 3.08 13.93
C LYS A 3 8.41 3.39 12.54
N VAL A 4 8.61 2.38 11.71
CA VAL A 4 9.02 2.58 10.31
C VAL A 4 7.79 3.10 9.54
N MET A 5 7.93 4.26 8.92
CA MET A 5 6.85 4.90 8.16
C MET A 5 6.84 4.38 6.72
N ILE A 6 5.70 3.86 6.28
CA ILE A 6 5.43 3.43 4.90
C ILE A 6 4.75 4.58 4.17
N VAL A 7 5.40 5.04 3.10
CA VAL A 7 4.92 6.10 2.22
C VAL A 7 4.78 5.56 0.79
N ILE A 8 4.15 6.33 -0.09
CA ILE A 8 4.19 6.05 -1.53
C ILE A 8 5.65 6.03 -1.98
N GLY A 9 6.04 4.98 -2.71
CA GLY A 9 7.41 4.74 -3.15
C GLY A 9 8.24 3.85 -2.25
N SER A 10 7.78 3.54 -1.02
CA SER A 10 8.44 2.55 -0.16
C SER A 10 8.43 1.17 -0.81
N ILE A 11 9.55 0.45 -0.72
CA ILE A 11 9.61 -0.98 -1.06
C ILE A 11 9.29 -1.76 0.21
N ILE A 12 8.32 -2.65 0.13
CA ILE A 12 7.93 -3.52 1.24
C ILE A 12 7.98 -4.99 0.81
N ASP A 13 8.47 -5.84 1.72
CA ASP A 13 8.40 -7.30 1.63
C ASP A 13 7.32 -7.77 2.60
N TYR A 14 6.10 -7.99 2.11
CA TYR A 14 4.96 -8.30 2.98
C TYR A 14 3.98 -9.27 2.34
N PRO A 15 3.33 -10.16 3.12
CA PRO A 15 2.26 -11.01 2.61
C PRO A 15 1.05 -10.20 2.17
N THR A 16 0.55 -10.52 0.99
CA THR A 16 -0.71 -9.98 0.45
C THR A 16 -1.92 -10.52 1.20
N VAL A 17 -3.11 -9.95 0.94
CA VAL A 17 -4.41 -10.49 1.41
C VAL A 17 -4.65 -11.96 1.04
N HIS A 18 -3.91 -12.49 0.06
CA HIS A 18 -3.96 -13.89 -0.37
C HIS A 18 -2.83 -14.76 0.20
N ASN A 19 -2.11 -14.28 1.22
CA ASN A 19 -0.93 -14.95 1.82
C ASN A 19 0.21 -15.24 0.82
N LYS A 20 0.21 -14.61 -0.37
CA LYS A 20 1.37 -14.61 -1.27
C LYS A 20 2.37 -13.59 -0.75
N LYS A 21 3.60 -14.02 -0.47
CA LYS A 21 4.70 -13.11 -0.09
C LYS A 21 5.14 -12.33 -1.33
N VAL A 22 5.13 -11.00 -1.25
CA VAL A 22 5.46 -10.11 -2.37
C VAL A 22 6.44 -9.05 -1.91
N VAL A 23 7.46 -8.82 -2.74
CA VAL A 23 8.34 -7.65 -2.64
C VAL A 23 7.94 -6.67 -3.71
N GLY A 24 7.54 -5.48 -3.32
CA GLY A 24 7.12 -4.48 -4.28
C GLY A 24 7.06 -3.07 -3.73
N LYS A 25 6.85 -2.13 -4.63
CA LYS A 25 6.79 -0.70 -4.35
C LYS A 25 5.35 -0.28 -4.08
N VAL A 26 5.12 0.47 -3.01
CA VAL A 26 3.83 1.08 -2.70
C VAL A 26 3.52 2.16 -3.74
N GLU A 27 2.47 1.96 -4.52
CA GLU A 27 2.03 2.92 -5.54
C GLU A 27 0.83 3.74 -5.05
N LEU A 28 -0.07 3.14 -4.26
CA LEU A 28 -1.21 3.85 -3.66
C LEU A 28 -1.46 3.43 -2.22
N ILE A 29 -1.89 4.40 -1.41
CA ILE A 29 -2.41 4.18 -0.06
C ILE A 29 -3.91 4.41 -0.11
N LEU A 30 -4.69 3.34 -0.06
CA LEU A 30 -6.15 3.40 -0.05
C LEU A 30 -6.67 3.56 1.39
N GLU A 31 -7.98 3.52 1.62
CA GLU A 31 -8.54 3.68 2.97
C GLU A 31 -8.00 2.61 3.94
N ASN A 32 -8.13 1.33 3.55
CA ASN A 32 -7.83 0.17 4.40
C ASN A 32 -6.67 -0.70 3.88
N THR A 33 -6.21 -0.44 2.66
CA THR A 33 -5.22 -1.25 1.97
C THR A 33 -4.12 -0.40 1.35
N LEU A 34 -3.00 -1.04 1.05
CA LEU A 34 -1.91 -0.52 0.23
C LEU A 34 -1.92 -1.29 -1.08
N LEU A 35 -1.74 -0.56 -2.18
CA LEU A 35 -1.53 -1.13 -3.50
C LEU A 35 -0.03 -1.16 -3.77
N ILE A 36 0.47 -2.35 -4.04
CA ILE A 36 1.88 -2.62 -4.23
C ILE A 36 2.07 -3.16 -5.63
N ARG A 37 3.06 -2.64 -6.35
CA ARG A 37 3.50 -3.18 -7.63
C ARG A 37 4.81 -3.94 -7.46
N ASP A 38 4.84 -5.19 -7.90
CA ASP A 38 6.07 -5.99 -7.85
C ASP A 38 6.98 -5.75 -9.06
N SER A 39 8.08 -6.50 -9.14
CA SER A 39 9.08 -6.37 -10.20
C SER A 39 8.61 -6.86 -11.57
N VAL A 40 7.50 -7.60 -11.65
CA VAL A 40 6.92 -8.11 -12.91
C VAL A 40 5.67 -7.32 -13.31
N ASP A 41 5.50 -6.11 -12.78
CA ASP A 41 4.36 -5.22 -13.00
C ASP A 41 3.01 -5.81 -12.53
N GLU A 42 2.99 -6.86 -11.70
CA GLU A 42 1.77 -7.34 -11.06
C GLU A 42 1.39 -6.44 -9.87
N THR A 43 0.09 -6.24 -9.71
CA THR A 43 -0.48 -5.41 -8.65
C THR A 43 -1.06 -6.26 -7.54
N HIS A 44 -0.70 -5.94 -6.30
CA HIS A 44 -1.09 -6.68 -5.11
C HIS A 44 -1.67 -5.75 -4.04
N LEU A 45 -2.53 -6.31 -3.19
CA LEU A 45 -3.14 -5.60 -2.07
C LEU A 45 -2.62 -6.14 -0.74
N VAL A 46 -2.25 -5.20 0.14
CA VAL A 46 -1.84 -5.48 1.52
C VAL A 46 -2.74 -4.72 2.49
N LEU A 47 -3.12 -5.35 3.60
CA LEU A 47 -3.94 -4.72 4.63
C LEU A 47 -3.09 -3.80 5.51
N LYS A 48 -3.61 -2.59 5.75
CA LYS A 48 -2.98 -1.65 6.68
C LYS A 48 -2.90 -2.22 8.10
N SER A 49 -3.98 -2.86 8.56
CA SER A 49 -4.07 -3.43 9.90
C SER A 49 -2.96 -4.44 10.20
N SER A 50 -2.56 -5.25 9.22
CA SER A 50 -1.51 -6.25 9.39
C SER A 50 -0.14 -5.59 9.57
N LEU A 51 0.15 -4.56 8.77
CA LEU A 51 1.38 -3.78 8.90
C LEU A 51 1.43 -2.99 10.23
N GLU A 52 0.30 -2.43 10.65
CA GLU A 52 0.22 -1.70 11.92
C GLU A 52 0.42 -2.62 13.13
N GLN A 53 -0.09 -3.86 13.07
CA GLN A 53 0.16 -4.90 14.07
C GLN A 53 1.66 -5.26 14.16
N ASP A 54 2.35 -5.27 13.03
CA ASP A 54 3.79 -5.53 12.94
C ASP A 54 4.66 -4.29 13.25
N GLY A 55 4.03 -3.19 13.69
CA GLY A 55 4.73 -2.01 14.19
C GLY A 55 5.06 -0.95 13.14
N TYR A 56 4.55 -1.08 11.91
CA TYR A 56 4.67 -0.04 10.90
C TYR A 56 3.68 1.12 11.17
N SER A 57 4.04 2.29 10.68
CA SER A 57 3.13 3.43 10.54
C SER A 57 2.89 3.65 9.05
N ILE A 58 1.67 3.97 8.64
CA ILE A 58 1.32 4.15 7.23
C ILE A 58 0.89 5.59 7.04
N ASP A 59 1.41 6.22 5.98
CA ASP A 59 1.09 7.60 5.63
C ASP A 59 -0.39 7.77 5.25
N GLU A 60 -0.82 9.02 5.12
CA GLU A 60 -2.19 9.36 4.78
C GLU A 60 -2.62 8.77 3.44
N LYS A 61 -3.93 8.56 3.28
CA LYS A 61 -4.47 8.00 2.05
C LYS A 61 -4.13 8.89 0.85
N THR A 62 -3.83 8.26 -0.27
CA THR A 62 -3.64 8.96 -1.53
C THR A 62 -4.96 9.61 -1.92
N TYR A 63 -4.99 10.94 -1.96
CA TYR A 63 -6.17 11.69 -2.37
C TYR A 63 -6.35 11.62 -3.89
N VAL A 64 -7.20 10.70 -4.36
CA VAL A 64 -7.60 10.67 -5.77
C VAL A 64 -8.66 11.74 -5.99
N ASN A 65 -8.33 12.77 -6.76
CA ASN A 65 -9.26 13.86 -7.07
C ASN A 65 -10.43 13.33 -7.94
N LYS A 66 -11.61 13.19 -7.34
CA LYS A 66 -12.83 12.68 -8.01
C LYS A 66 -13.27 13.50 -9.23
N ARG A 67 -12.82 14.75 -9.38
CA ARG A 67 -13.24 15.62 -10.49
C ARG A 67 -12.70 15.19 -11.86
N GLN A 68 -11.70 14.30 -11.92
CA GLN A 68 -11.14 13.83 -13.19
C GLN A 68 -11.83 12.59 -13.78
N PHE A 69 -12.75 11.94 -13.04
CA PHE A 69 -13.45 10.73 -13.51
C PHE A 69 -14.95 10.94 -13.77
N THR A 70 -15.45 12.17 -13.60
CA THR A 70 -16.79 12.55 -14.06
C THR A 70 -16.69 13.02 -15.52
N ASN A 71 -16.49 12.07 -16.44
CA ASN A 71 -16.86 12.33 -17.83
C ASN A 71 -18.38 12.29 -17.91
N SER A 72 -18.95 13.40 -18.37
CA SER A 72 -20.36 13.54 -18.75
C SER A 72 -20.67 12.75 -20.02
#